data_AF-A0A7S3FET7-F1
#
_entry.id   AF-A0A7S3FET7-F1
#
_cell.length_a   1.000
_cell.length_b   1.000
_cell.length_c   1.000
_cell.angle_alpha   90.00
_cell.angle_beta   90.00
_cell.angle_gamma   90.00
#
_symmetry.space_group_name_H-M   'P 1'
#
loop_
_entity.id
_entity.type
_entity.pdbx_description
1 polymer ?
#
loop_
_entity_poly.entity_id
_entity_poly.type
_entity_poly.pdbx_seq_one_letter_code
_entity_poly.pdbx_strand_id
1 'polypeptide(L)'
;NTAGACVDKAPLKREGDWLLAPLIATLRHLHSVWAVRAQLSEPLQSALEMSGLEVAVMLGGGRGVVLEQKASAIEAGEYHDIDGVSSACLRNWMNGLRDNAYGFLALCFDSITASQELTGMLIAAIADPAILAVMDGKHVRMLIRHVLQPLVRYECADSTRAVLGQIFRALLPHMHARLIKGWAALSDGELAGGALLPPSQATTAGPPGGKCNAAENDVVQDRMMRELTREYAGLLSSLVAKPASFYLDAVLAEGADAAQAVALFPAACLCFPDGESSHRVCALALELVARAAGDSRFHQVVGADLLRAAVQALALETNANHFTEVLTIIQRILVTLAPQVPAARQTMLSFIPQEALAALEETFRRKGGGSEKTRNAAIKK
;
A
#
# COMPACT_ATOMS: atom_id res chain seq x y z
N ASN A 1 30.64 13.92 20.96
CA ASN A 1 29.64 14.62 21.79
C ASN A 1 29.24 15.95 21.18
N THR A 2 28.39 15.90 20.16
CA THR A 2 27.52 17.02 19.78
C THR A 2 26.25 16.36 19.26
N ALA A 3 25.41 15.93 20.19
CA ALA A 3 24.02 15.65 19.90
C ALA A 3 23.45 16.97 19.33
N GLY A 4 23.24 17.01 18.03
CA GLY A 4 22.52 18.11 17.40
C GLY A 4 21.14 18.12 18.01
N ALA A 5 20.90 19.06 18.92
CA ALA A 5 19.60 19.28 19.52
C ALA A 5 18.61 19.46 18.37
N CYS A 6 17.69 18.49 18.24
CA CYS A 6 16.47 18.68 17.47
C CYS A 6 15.76 19.87 18.14
N VAL A 7 15.92 21.05 17.54
CA VAL A 7 15.39 22.32 18.01
C VAL A 7 13.94 22.13 18.41
N ASP A 8 13.55 22.60 19.60
CA ASP A 8 12.17 22.67 20.09
C ASP A 8 11.28 23.39 19.07
N LYS A 9 10.76 22.66 18.08
CA LYS A 9 10.03 23.21 16.93
C LYS A 9 8.51 23.20 17.11
N ALA A 10 7.98 22.83 18.27
CA ALA A 10 6.54 22.81 18.48
C ALA A 10 6.15 23.26 19.90
N PRO A 11 5.60 24.46 20.09
CA PRO A 11 5.04 24.90 21.38
C PRO A 11 3.91 23.98 21.89
N LEU A 12 3.22 23.25 21.00
CA LEU A 12 2.22 22.24 21.34
C LEU A 12 2.80 20.95 21.96
N LYS A 13 4.12 20.73 21.90
CA LYS A 13 4.80 19.51 22.34
C LYS A 13 4.59 19.23 23.83
N ARG A 14 4.73 20.25 24.69
CA ARG A 14 4.56 20.08 26.15
C ARG A 14 3.10 19.96 26.60
N GLU A 15 2.16 20.54 25.86
CA GLU A 15 0.75 20.59 26.25
C GLU A 15 -0.09 19.44 25.69
N GLY A 16 0.42 18.69 24.70
CA GLY A 16 -0.30 17.58 24.05
C GLY A 16 0.13 16.17 24.46
N ASP A 17 1.29 16.00 25.11
CA ASP A 17 1.87 14.68 25.40
C ASP A 17 0.97 13.81 26.30
N TRP A 18 0.23 14.43 27.23
CA TRP A 18 -0.72 13.73 28.11
C TRP A 18 -1.87 13.07 27.34
N LEU A 19 -2.18 13.55 26.13
CA LEU A 19 -3.22 13.01 25.26
C LEU A 19 -2.73 11.81 24.44
N LEU A 20 -1.42 11.62 24.28
CA LEU A 20 -0.89 10.59 23.38
C LEU A 20 -1.25 9.17 23.80
N ALA A 21 -1.02 8.81 25.07
CA ALA A 21 -1.36 7.49 25.59
C ALA A 21 -2.86 7.17 25.44
N PRO A 22 -3.81 8.00 25.92
CA PRO A 22 -5.23 7.72 25.76
C PRO A 22 -5.63 7.70 24.29
N LEU A 23 -5.10 8.57 23.44
CA LEU A 23 -5.40 8.59 22.01
C LEU A 23 -4.95 7.30 21.29
N ILE A 24 -3.72 6.84 21.54
CA ILE A 24 -3.19 5.60 20.96
C ILE A 24 -3.99 4.40 21.46
N ALA A 25 -4.35 4.38 22.74
CA ALA A 25 -5.21 3.35 23.31
C ALA A 25 -6.58 3.35 22.62
N THR A 26 -7.24 4.50 22.49
CA THR A 26 -8.51 4.63 21.77
C THR A 26 -8.40 4.16 20.32
N LEU A 27 -7.33 4.50 19.63
CA LEU A 27 -7.08 4.07 18.26
C LEU A 27 -6.95 2.53 18.16
N ARG A 28 -6.22 1.91 19.09
CA ARG A 28 -6.11 0.43 19.17
C ARG A 28 -7.48 -0.21 19.37
N HIS A 29 -8.30 0.32 20.28
CA HIS A 29 -9.67 -0.18 20.49
C HIS A 29 -10.51 -0.01 19.23
N LEU A 30 -10.43 1.16 18.58
CA LEU A 30 -11.15 1.43 17.35
C LEU A 30 -10.77 0.42 16.26
N HIS A 31 -9.48 0.12 16.05
CA HIS A 31 -9.06 -0.89 15.09
C HIS A 31 -9.51 -2.31 15.49
N SER A 32 -9.53 -2.63 16.77
CA SER A 32 -9.98 -3.95 17.26
C SER A 32 -11.45 -4.23 16.96
N VAL A 33 -12.28 -3.19 16.74
CA VAL A 33 -13.69 -3.33 16.36
C VAL A 33 -13.86 -4.18 15.09
N TRP A 34 -12.91 -4.10 14.14
CA TRP A 34 -12.94 -4.94 12.93
C TRP A 34 -12.78 -6.43 13.22
N ALA A 35 -11.99 -6.81 14.23
CA ALA A 35 -11.79 -8.20 14.60
C ALA A 35 -13.04 -8.83 15.22
N VAL A 36 -13.91 -8.02 15.82
CA VAL A 36 -15.16 -8.46 16.45
C VAL A 36 -16.40 -8.08 15.64
N ARG A 37 -16.26 -7.62 14.39
CA ARG A 37 -17.35 -7.12 13.54
C ARG A 37 -18.59 -8.03 13.55
N ALA A 38 -18.39 -9.35 13.44
CA ALA A 38 -19.47 -10.32 13.37
C ALA A 38 -20.25 -10.50 14.70
N GLN A 39 -19.75 -9.96 15.81
CA GLN A 39 -20.34 -10.04 17.14
C GLN A 39 -21.04 -8.73 17.56
N LEU A 40 -20.93 -7.68 16.74
CA LEU A 40 -21.50 -6.37 17.05
C LEU A 40 -23.00 -6.36 16.76
N SER A 41 -23.78 -5.71 17.63
CA SER A 41 -25.18 -5.41 17.33
C SER A 41 -25.31 -4.16 16.47
N GLU A 42 -26.46 -3.98 15.84
CA GLU A 42 -26.83 -2.68 15.31
C GLU A 42 -26.96 -1.64 16.45
N PRO A 43 -26.64 -0.36 16.20
CA PRO A 43 -26.28 0.26 14.90
C PRO A 43 -24.79 0.18 14.53
N LEU A 44 -23.96 -0.46 15.36
CA LEU A 44 -22.49 -0.43 15.25
C LEU A 44 -21.97 -1.30 14.10
N GLN A 45 -22.62 -2.43 13.82
CA GLN A 45 -22.24 -3.29 12.71
C GLN A 45 -22.37 -2.57 11.36
N SER A 46 -23.52 -1.94 11.08
CA SER A 46 -23.72 -1.14 9.87
C SER A 46 -22.80 0.08 9.80
N ALA A 47 -22.39 0.64 10.94
CA ALA A 47 -21.49 1.80 10.99
C ALA A 47 -20.07 1.51 10.47
N LEU A 48 -19.66 0.24 10.35
CA LEU A 48 -18.36 -0.16 9.80
C LEU A 48 -18.32 -0.20 8.26
N GLU A 49 -19.48 -0.14 7.61
CA GLU A 49 -19.58 -0.30 6.16
C GLU A 49 -19.19 0.99 5.42
N MET A 50 -19.28 0.99 4.10
CA MET A 50 -19.23 2.22 3.32
C MET A 50 -20.61 2.89 3.30
N SER A 51 -20.66 4.21 3.51
CA SER A 51 -21.89 5.00 3.40
C SER A 51 -22.27 5.20 1.94
N GLY A 52 -23.55 5.43 1.65
CA GLY A 52 -23.99 5.75 0.27
C GLY A 52 -23.26 6.95 -0.32
N LEU A 53 -22.91 7.93 0.53
CA LEU A 53 -22.11 9.10 0.15
C LEU A 53 -20.70 8.72 -0.31
N GLU A 54 -20.01 7.88 0.47
CA GLU A 54 -18.67 7.37 0.10
C GLU A 54 -18.77 6.55 -1.20
N VAL A 55 -19.80 5.72 -1.35
CA VAL A 55 -20.02 4.93 -2.57
C VAL A 55 -20.20 5.84 -3.80
N ALA A 56 -21.00 6.90 -3.70
CA ALA A 56 -21.18 7.81 -4.82
C ALA A 56 -19.91 8.57 -5.19
N VAL A 57 -19.08 8.95 -4.21
CA VAL A 57 -17.76 9.51 -4.48
C VAL A 57 -16.89 8.50 -5.25
N MET A 58 -16.95 7.21 -4.87
CA MET A 58 -16.21 6.14 -5.54
C MET A 58 -16.70 5.88 -6.97
N LEU A 59 -18.01 6.02 -7.22
CA LEU A 59 -18.60 5.94 -8.56
C LEU A 59 -18.32 7.18 -9.44
N GLY A 60 -17.59 8.17 -8.92
CA GLY A 60 -17.27 9.39 -9.67
C GLY A 60 -18.38 10.45 -9.64
N GLY A 61 -19.32 10.33 -8.70
CA GLY A 61 -20.34 11.34 -8.42
C GLY A 61 -19.68 12.69 -8.12
N GLY A 62 -19.98 13.69 -8.95
CA GLY A 62 -19.50 15.05 -8.73
C GLY A 62 -20.07 15.66 -7.45
N ARG A 63 -19.53 16.81 -7.04
CA ARG A 63 -19.95 17.51 -5.81
C ARG A 63 -21.47 17.72 -5.70
N GLY A 64 -22.16 17.95 -6.83
CA GLY A 64 -23.62 18.06 -6.87
C GLY A 64 -24.33 16.78 -6.41
N VAL A 65 -23.95 15.62 -6.97
CA VAL A 65 -24.52 14.31 -6.62
C VAL A 65 -24.28 13.97 -5.15
N VAL A 66 -23.07 14.26 -4.66
CA VAL A 66 -22.69 14.05 -3.25
C VAL A 66 -23.53 14.92 -2.32
N LEU A 67 -23.73 16.20 -2.67
CA LEU A 67 -24.56 17.11 -1.86
C LEU A 67 -26.04 16.71 -1.88
N GLU A 68 -26.55 16.29 -3.03
CA GLU A 68 -27.93 15.81 -3.19
C GLU A 68 -28.17 14.56 -2.35
N GLN A 69 -27.30 13.55 -2.44
CA GLN A 69 -27.40 12.36 -1.61
C GLN A 69 -27.29 12.66 -0.12
N LYS A 70 -26.42 13.60 0.27
CA LYS A 70 -26.32 14.04 1.66
C LYS A 70 -27.62 14.70 2.12
N ALA A 71 -28.24 15.54 1.28
CA ALA A 71 -29.52 16.17 1.59
C ALA A 71 -30.64 15.11 1.73
N SER A 72 -30.74 14.16 0.80
CA SER A 72 -31.70 13.06 0.87
C SER A 72 -31.51 12.19 2.12
N ALA A 73 -30.28 11.90 2.51
CA ALA A 73 -29.98 11.16 3.74
C ALA A 73 -30.41 11.91 5.01
N ILE A 74 -30.28 13.23 5.03
CA ILE A 74 -30.77 14.07 6.14
C ILE A 74 -32.30 14.08 6.19
N GLU A 75 -32.96 14.26 5.04
CA GLU A 75 -34.43 14.22 4.93
C GLU A 75 -35.00 12.85 5.33
N ALA A 76 -34.30 11.77 5.02
CA ALA A 76 -34.64 10.42 5.43
C ALA A 76 -34.38 10.13 6.91
N GLY A 77 -33.86 11.09 7.67
CA GLY A 77 -33.56 10.94 9.10
C GLY A 77 -32.33 10.07 9.39
N GLU A 78 -31.47 9.75 8.41
CA GLU A 78 -30.28 8.91 8.65
C GLU A 78 -29.33 9.50 9.69
N TYR A 79 -29.37 10.82 9.88
CA TYR A 79 -28.55 11.57 10.84
C TYR A 79 -29.29 11.99 12.11
N HIS A 80 -30.58 11.70 12.22
CA HIS A 80 -31.42 12.11 13.34
C HIS A 80 -32.27 10.94 13.81
N ASP A 81 -31.89 10.33 14.94
CA ASP A 81 -32.82 9.53 15.72
C ASP A 81 -33.18 10.34 16.96
N ILE A 82 -34.48 10.44 17.25
CA ILE A 82 -35.02 11.32 18.30
C ILE A 82 -34.61 10.83 19.70
N ASP A 83 -34.22 9.55 19.82
CA ASP A 83 -33.79 8.89 21.06
C ASP A 83 -32.52 8.00 20.93
N GLY A 84 -31.78 8.06 19.81
CA GLY A 84 -30.74 7.07 19.47
C GLY A 84 -29.51 7.58 18.71
N VAL A 85 -28.44 6.77 18.70
CA VAL A 85 -27.24 7.02 17.88
C VAL A 85 -27.38 6.25 16.56
N SER A 86 -27.54 6.93 15.43
CA SER A 86 -27.69 6.26 14.12
C SER A 86 -26.37 5.65 13.62
N SER A 87 -26.44 4.64 12.74
CA SER A 87 -25.26 4.04 12.10
C SER A 87 -24.46 5.06 11.29
N ALA A 88 -25.10 6.07 10.70
CA ALA A 88 -24.44 7.14 9.97
C ALA A 88 -23.68 8.08 10.92
N CYS A 89 -24.29 8.46 12.05
CA CYS A 89 -23.64 9.25 13.09
C CYS A 89 -22.44 8.52 13.70
N LEU A 90 -22.59 7.22 14.05
CA LEU A 90 -21.49 6.40 14.56
C LEU A 90 -20.34 6.30 13.56
N ARG A 91 -20.65 6.04 12.28
CA ARG A 91 -19.64 5.94 11.21
C ARG A 91 -18.85 7.23 11.07
N ASN A 92 -19.54 8.37 11.02
CA ASN A 92 -18.91 9.69 10.90
C ASN A 92 -18.05 10.00 12.13
N TRP A 93 -18.53 9.69 13.33
CA TRP A 93 -17.76 9.86 14.56
C TRP A 93 -16.50 8.98 14.55
N MET A 94 -16.62 7.69 14.22
CA MET A 94 -15.49 6.77 14.15
C MET A 94 -14.46 7.17 13.09
N ASN A 95 -14.91 7.60 11.91
CA ASN A 95 -14.03 8.08 10.84
C ASN A 95 -13.33 9.38 11.26
N GLY A 96 -14.09 10.34 11.78
CA GLY A 96 -13.54 11.60 12.29
C GLY A 96 -12.50 11.35 13.38
N LEU A 97 -12.80 10.51 14.36
CA LEU A 97 -11.85 10.18 15.43
C LEU A 97 -10.57 9.54 14.88
N ARG A 98 -10.68 8.57 13.97
CA ARG A 98 -9.52 7.88 13.38
C ARG A 98 -8.65 8.81 12.54
N ASP A 99 -9.26 9.55 11.63
CA ASP A 99 -8.52 10.38 10.66
C ASP A 99 -7.83 11.55 11.38
N ASN A 100 -8.48 12.16 12.37
CA ASN A 100 -7.87 13.18 13.21
C ASN A 100 -6.77 12.59 14.12
N ALA A 101 -6.97 11.38 14.67
CA ALA A 101 -5.94 10.71 15.45
C ALA A 101 -4.68 10.44 14.60
N TYR A 102 -4.83 9.93 13.38
CA TYR A 102 -3.71 9.73 12.46
C TYR A 102 -2.95 11.03 12.16
N GLY A 103 -3.68 12.11 11.88
CA GLY A 103 -3.08 13.42 11.68
C GLY A 103 -2.32 13.93 12.91
N PHE A 104 -2.89 13.75 14.10
CA PHE A 104 -2.27 14.18 15.35
C PHE A 104 -1.01 13.36 15.68
N LEU A 105 -1.03 12.04 15.49
CA LEU A 105 0.13 11.17 15.68
C LEU A 105 1.31 11.61 14.80
N ALA A 106 1.05 11.98 13.55
CA ALA A 106 2.09 12.45 12.63
C ALA A 106 2.78 13.74 13.08
N LEU A 107 2.07 14.60 13.83
CA LEU A 107 2.64 15.82 14.41
C LEU A 107 3.45 15.54 15.69
N CYS A 108 3.28 14.38 16.31
CA CYS A 108 3.82 14.05 17.62
C CYS A 108 4.87 12.92 17.59
N PHE A 109 5.43 12.58 16.42
CA PHE A 109 6.42 11.50 16.32
C PHE A 109 7.67 11.74 17.15
N ASP A 110 8.10 13.00 17.33
CA ASP A 110 9.14 13.37 18.29
C ASP A 110 8.88 12.77 19.68
N SER A 111 7.71 13.06 20.25
CA SER A 111 7.34 12.64 21.59
C SER A 111 7.12 11.13 21.67
N ILE A 112 6.48 10.55 20.65
CA ILE A 112 6.21 9.11 20.60
C ILE A 112 7.52 8.32 20.52
N THR A 113 8.42 8.67 19.60
CA THR A 113 9.68 7.94 19.39
C THR A 113 10.71 8.19 20.49
N ALA A 114 10.54 9.25 21.29
CA ALA A 114 11.34 9.50 22.49
C ALA A 114 10.93 8.64 23.70
N SER A 115 9.70 8.10 23.73
CA SER A 115 9.18 7.27 24.81
C SER A 115 9.01 5.82 24.37
N GLN A 116 9.72 4.89 25.02
CA GLN A 116 9.60 3.46 24.74
C GLN A 116 8.17 2.95 24.97
N GLU A 117 7.47 3.49 25.97
CA GLU A 117 6.08 3.14 26.27
C GLU A 117 5.14 3.57 25.15
N LEU A 118 5.18 4.86 24.76
CA LEU A 118 4.34 5.38 23.68
C LEU A 118 4.65 4.71 22.33
N THR A 119 5.93 4.43 22.07
CA THR A 119 6.36 3.65 20.91
C THR A 119 5.74 2.26 20.90
N GLY A 120 5.81 1.53 22.02
CA GLY A 120 5.21 0.20 22.16
C GLY A 120 3.69 0.24 21.97
N MET A 121 3.01 1.25 22.55
CA MET A 121 1.58 1.46 22.36
C MET A 121 1.24 1.74 20.90
N LEU A 122 2.02 2.58 20.21
CA LEU A 122 1.79 2.91 18.79
C LEU A 122 1.91 1.66 17.93
N ILE A 123 3.00 0.89 18.08
CA ILE A 123 3.22 -0.36 17.35
C ILE A 123 2.05 -1.33 17.59
N ALA A 124 1.65 -1.52 18.85
CA ALA A 124 0.49 -2.36 19.18
C ALA A 124 -0.81 -1.83 18.54
N ALA A 125 -1.00 -0.53 18.40
CA ALA A 125 -2.20 0.05 17.81
C ALA A 125 -2.29 -0.14 16.28
N ILE A 126 -1.16 -0.12 15.57
CA ILE A 126 -1.16 -0.03 14.09
C ILE A 126 -0.50 -1.23 13.38
N ALA A 127 0.22 -2.08 14.10
CA ALA A 127 0.99 -3.19 13.56
C ALA A 127 0.55 -4.56 14.13
N ASP A 128 -0.71 -4.68 14.57
CA ASP A 128 -1.30 -5.95 14.97
C ASP A 128 -1.70 -6.78 13.73
N PRO A 129 -1.07 -7.94 13.47
CA PRO A 129 -1.32 -8.75 12.28
C PRO A 129 -2.78 -9.21 12.13
N ALA A 130 -3.44 -9.54 13.24
CA ALA A 130 -4.81 -10.05 13.22
C ALA A 130 -5.79 -8.95 12.82
N ILE A 131 -5.57 -7.75 13.36
CA ILE A 131 -6.35 -6.56 13.00
C ILE A 131 -6.05 -6.13 11.56
N LEU A 132 -4.78 -6.07 11.17
CA LEU A 132 -4.38 -5.67 9.82
C LEU A 132 -4.97 -6.57 8.74
N ALA A 133 -5.20 -7.86 9.03
CA ALA A 133 -5.82 -8.81 8.10
C ALA A 133 -7.30 -8.52 7.84
N VAL A 134 -8.05 -8.07 8.84
CA VAL A 134 -9.51 -7.90 8.78
C VAL A 134 -9.96 -6.44 8.61
N MET A 135 -9.10 -5.48 8.93
CA MET A 135 -9.41 -4.06 8.80
C MET A 135 -9.64 -3.68 7.34
N ASP A 136 -10.65 -2.83 7.10
CA ASP A 136 -11.03 -2.39 5.76
C ASP A 136 -9.87 -1.69 5.04
N GLY A 137 -9.74 -1.97 3.74
CA GLY A 137 -8.69 -1.42 2.89
C GLY A 137 -8.66 0.11 2.90
N LYS A 138 -9.81 0.79 3.04
CA LYS A 138 -9.87 2.26 3.15
C LYS A 138 -9.15 2.79 4.39
N HIS A 139 -9.26 2.08 5.52
CA HIS A 139 -8.63 2.51 6.77
C HIS A 139 -7.15 2.18 6.80
N VAL A 140 -6.75 1.05 6.21
CA VAL A 140 -5.33 0.72 5.99
C VAL A 140 -4.68 1.74 5.07
N ARG A 141 -5.39 2.18 4.00
CA ARG A 141 -4.93 3.26 3.12
C ARG A 141 -4.69 4.55 3.89
N MET A 142 -5.64 4.96 4.72
CA MET A 142 -5.53 6.18 5.53
C MET A 142 -4.39 6.07 6.56
N LEU A 143 -4.19 4.90 7.18
CA LEU A 143 -3.06 4.64 8.06
C LEU A 143 -1.72 4.82 7.33
N ILE A 144 -1.59 4.22 6.14
CA ILE A 144 -0.39 4.34 5.31
C ILE A 144 -0.11 5.81 4.98
N ARG A 145 -1.12 6.53 4.50
CA ARG A 145 -0.99 7.90 4.01
C ARG A 145 -0.71 8.90 5.12
N HIS A 146 -1.42 8.80 6.25
CA HIS A 146 -1.40 9.82 7.29
C HIS A 146 -0.45 9.51 8.45
N VAL A 147 -0.04 8.26 8.64
CA VAL A 147 0.89 7.88 9.70
C VAL A 147 2.20 7.39 9.12
N LEU A 148 2.17 6.35 8.29
CA LEU A 148 3.41 5.64 7.90
C LEU A 148 4.28 6.44 6.93
N GLN A 149 3.69 7.05 5.90
CA GLN A 149 4.46 7.89 4.98
C GLN A 149 5.11 9.09 5.69
N PRO A 150 4.41 9.84 6.56
CA PRO A 150 5.04 10.86 7.40
C PRO A 150 6.13 10.29 8.32
N LEU A 151 5.93 9.10 8.90
CA LEU A 151 6.92 8.46 9.78
C LEU A 151 8.21 8.10 9.03
N VAL A 152 8.12 7.58 7.81
CA VAL A 152 9.31 7.31 6.96
C VAL A 152 10.07 8.60 6.62
N ARG A 153 9.35 9.72 6.45
CA ARG A 153 9.94 11.03 6.13
C ARG A 153 10.47 11.78 7.35
N TYR A 154 10.20 11.26 8.54
CA TYR A 154 10.61 11.90 9.79
C TYR A 154 12.13 11.77 10.00
N GLU A 155 12.79 12.87 10.37
CA GLU A 155 14.25 13.06 10.27
C GLU A 155 15.07 12.36 11.38
N CYS A 156 14.44 11.81 12.44
CA CYS A 156 15.16 11.15 13.55
C CYS A 156 15.51 9.70 13.22
N ALA A 157 16.61 9.49 12.51
CA ALA A 157 16.93 8.25 11.82
C ALA A 157 17.10 6.99 12.71
N ASP A 158 17.57 7.08 13.96
CA ASP A 158 17.85 5.89 14.78
C ASP A 158 16.61 5.32 15.46
N SER A 159 15.89 6.11 16.26
CA SER A 159 14.66 5.67 16.92
C SER A 159 13.58 5.31 15.90
N THR A 160 13.46 6.10 14.83
CA THR A 160 12.46 5.86 13.77
C THR A 160 12.74 4.57 13.01
N ARG A 161 14.02 4.19 12.81
CA ARG A 161 14.38 2.94 12.13
C ARG A 161 13.85 1.71 12.88
N ALA A 162 14.12 1.62 14.18
CA ALA A 162 13.71 0.47 14.99
C ALA A 162 12.18 0.34 15.08
N VAL A 163 11.47 1.47 15.10
CA VAL A 163 10.01 1.51 15.10
C VAL A 163 9.44 1.07 13.76
N LEU A 164 9.96 1.63 12.66
CA LEU A 164 9.55 1.25 11.31
C LEU A 164 9.81 -0.23 11.02
N GLY A 165 10.95 -0.76 11.47
CA GLY A 165 11.28 -2.17 11.29
C GLY A 165 10.20 -3.11 11.86
N GLN A 166 9.78 -2.86 13.10
CA GLN A 166 8.72 -3.64 13.76
C GLN A 166 7.35 -3.46 13.10
N ILE A 167 6.99 -2.23 12.70
CA ILE A 167 5.73 -1.97 12.00
C ILE A 167 5.71 -2.70 10.65
N PHE A 168 6.79 -2.61 9.89
CA PHE A 168 6.90 -3.20 8.56
C PHE A 168 6.98 -4.73 8.59
N ARG A 169 7.56 -5.30 9.65
CA ARG A 169 7.51 -6.74 9.89
C ARG A 169 6.09 -7.29 9.88
N ALA A 170 5.14 -6.57 10.47
CA ALA A 170 3.73 -6.96 10.46
C ALA A 170 2.99 -6.48 9.19
N LEU A 171 3.24 -5.26 8.73
CA LEU A 171 2.45 -4.66 7.65
C LEU A 171 2.72 -5.29 6.28
N LEU A 172 4.00 -5.47 5.93
CA LEU A 172 4.40 -5.79 4.55
C LEU A 172 3.88 -7.14 4.06
N PRO A 173 4.00 -8.26 4.82
CA PRO A 173 3.46 -9.54 4.39
C PRO A 173 1.95 -9.50 4.18
N HIS A 174 1.23 -8.82 5.09
CA HIS A 174 -0.23 -8.68 5.01
C HIS A 174 -0.67 -7.84 3.82
N MET A 175 0.03 -6.72 3.56
CA MET A 175 -0.27 -5.87 2.41
C MET A 175 0.04 -6.57 1.09
N HIS A 176 1.17 -7.27 1.01
CA HIS A 176 1.49 -8.09 -0.16
C HIS A 176 0.39 -9.13 -0.41
N ALA A 177 0.07 -9.98 0.57
CA ALA A 177 -0.96 -11.01 0.42
C ALA A 177 -2.34 -10.43 0.06
N ARG A 178 -2.76 -9.34 0.72
CA ARG A 178 -4.03 -8.66 0.44
C ARG A 178 -4.09 -8.16 -1.00
N LEU A 179 -3.06 -7.48 -1.47
CA LEU A 179 -3.05 -6.87 -2.80
C LEU A 179 -2.97 -7.94 -3.90
N ILE A 180 -2.13 -8.97 -3.74
CA ILE A 180 -2.08 -10.10 -4.69
C ILE A 180 -3.45 -10.76 -4.80
N LYS A 181 -4.08 -11.10 -3.66
CA LYS A 181 -5.40 -11.72 -3.63
C LYS A 181 -6.47 -10.82 -4.24
N GLY A 182 -6.46 -9.53 -3.92
CA GLY A 182 -7.45 -8.56 -4.42
C GLY A 182 -7.37 -8.37 -5.93
N TRP A 183 -6.16 -8.22 -6.48
CA TRP A 183 -5.97 -8.12 -7.93
C TRP A 183 -6.29 -9.42 -8.67
N ALA A 184 -6.02 -10.59 -8.07
CA ALA A 184 -6.44 -11.87 -8.64
C ALA A 184 -7.98 -11.97 -8.71
N ALA A 185 -8.69 -11.65 -7.62
CA ALA A 185 -10.16 -11.67 -7.59
C ALA A 185 -10.82 -10.71 -8.60
N LEU A 186 -10.19 -9.56 -8.86
CA LEU A 186 -10.62 -8.62 -9.91
C LEU A 186 -10.35 -9.17 -11.32
N SER A 187 -9.28 -9.94 -11.51
CA SER A 187 -8.87 -10.49 -12.80
C SER A 187 -9.65 -11.74 -13.19
N ASP A 188 -9.93 -12.61 -12.23
CA ASP A 188 -10.65 -13.88 -12.43
C ASP A 188 -12.18 -13.70 -12.48
N GLY A 189 -12.67 -12.47 -12.27
CA GLY A 189 -14.10 -12.20 -12.19
C GLY A 189 -14.78 -12.90 -11.01
N GLU A 190 -14.05 -13.35 -9.99
CA GLU A 190 -14.61 -13.99 -8.78
C GLU A 190 -15.53 -13.04 -8.00
N LEU A 191 -15.38 -11.72 -8.17
CA LEU A 191 -16.31 -10.73 -7.62
C LEU A 191 -17.69 -10.75 -8.31
N ALA A 192 -17.80 -11.38 -9.49
CA ALA A 192 -19.06 -11.59 -10.21
C ALA A 192 -19.86 -12.82 -9.71
N GLY A 193 -19.36 -13.58 -8.73
CA GLY A 193 -20.03 -14.78 -8.23
C GLY A 193 -19.83 -14.98 -6.73
N GLY A 194 -20.86 -14.69 -5.93
CA GLY A 194 -20.86 -15.04 -4.51
C GLY A 194 -20.66 -16.54 -4.27
N ALA A 195 -19.56 -16.92 -3.62
CA ALA A 195 -19.39 -18.06 -2.71
C ALA A 195 -17.92 -18.07 -2.27
N LEU A 196 -17.58 -17.83 -1.01
CA LEU A 196 -17.41 -18.87 -0.01
C LEU A 196 -17.50 -18.27 1.41
N LEU A 197 -18.71 -17.85 1.80
CA LEU A 197 -19.10 -17.83 3.22
C LEU A 197 -20.23 -18.85 3.41
N PRO A 198 -20.21 -19.66 4.48
CA PRO A 198 -21.32 -20.56 4.77
C PRO A 198 -22.61 -19.75 4.97
N PRO A 199 -23.76 -20.27 4.54
CA PRO A 199 -25.01 -19.53 4.52
C PRO A 199 -25.51 -19.33 5.94
N SER A 200 -25.33 -18.12 6.47
CA SER A 200 -26.17 -17.63 7.54
C SER A 200 -26.75 -16.29 7.11
N GLN A 201 -28.03 -16.35 6.77
CA GLN A 201 -28.97 -15.23 6.70
C GLN A 201 -28.81 -14.29 5.50
N ALA A 202 -29.25 -14.77 4.33
CA ALA A 202 -29.93 -13.92 3.36
C ALA A 202 -31.27 -13.45 3.97
N THR A 203 -31.24 -12.41 4.78
CA THR A 203 -32.42 -11.59 5.07
C THR A 203 -32.48 -10.46 4.05
N THR A 204 -33.26 -10.69 3.00
CA THR A 204 -33.73 -9.67 2.07
C THR A 204 -34.69 -8.71 2.79
N ALA A 205 -34.15 -7.78 3.58
CA ALA A 205 -34.88 -6.60 4.07
C ALA A 205 -33.87 -5.60 4.67
N GLY A 206 -33.17 -4.88 3.81
CA GLY A 206 -32.43 -3.66 4.18
C GLY A 206 -33.27 -2.41 3.91
N PRO A 207 -33.07 -1.30 4.66
CA PRO A 207 -33.87 -0.08 4.57
C PRO A 207 -33.70 0.63 3.19
N PRO A 208 -34.59 1.58 2.85
CA PRO A 208 -34.58 2.26 1.57
C PRO A 208 -33.48 3.33 1.54
N GLY A 209 -32.26 2.94 1.17
CA GLY A 209 -31.14 3.85 0.94
C GLY A 209 -30.10 3.20 0.02
N GLY A 210 -30.12 3.59 -1.26
CA GLY A 210 -29.06 3.34 -2.25
C GLY A 210 -28.49 1.91 -2.34
N LYS A 211 -29.26 0.95 -2.88
CA LYS A 211 -28.68 -0.35 -3.25
C LYS A 211 -27.79 -0.17 -4.47
N CYS A 212 -26.48 -0.31 -4.31
CA CYS A 212 -25.61 -0.50 -5.45
C CYS A 212 -25.90 -1.84 -6.12
N ASN A 213 -26.04 -1.82 -7.44
CA ASN A 213 -26.09 -3.07 -8.20
C ASN A 213 -24.69 -3.71 -8.24
N ALA A 214 -24.61 -4.99 -8.66
CA ALA A 214 -23.35 -5.73 -8.66
C ALA A 214 -22.22 -5.03 -9.43
N ALA A 215 -22.55 -4.42 -10.58
CA ALA A 215 -21.58 -3.69 -11.40
C ALA A 215 -21.03 -2.43 -10.70
N GLU A 216 -21.88 -1.70 -9.99
CA GLU A 216 -21.44 -0.55 -9.18
C GLU A 216 -20.53 -0.99 -8.04
N ASN A 217 -20.84 -2.12 -7.39
CA ASN A 217 -19.96 -2.67 -6.37
C ASN A 217 -18.59 -3.05 -6.95
N ASP A 218 -18.52 -3.64 -8.14
CA ASP A 218 -17.24 -3.99 -8.80
C ASP A 218 -16.40 -2.74 -9.09
N VAL A 219 -17.02 -1.66 -9.58
CA VAL A 219 -16.33 -0.38 -9.81
C VAL A 219 -15.80 0.21 -8.51
N VAL A 220 -16.60 0.15 -7.43
CA VAL A 220 -16.17 0.61 -6.10
C VAL A 220 -14.99 -0.20 -5.60
N GLN A 221 -15.03 -1.53 -5.70
CA GLN A 221 -13.94 -2.42 -5.26
C GLN A 221 -12.66 -2.23 -6.09
N ASP A 222 -12.76 -2.15 -7.42
CA ASP A 222 -11.61 -1.86 -8.30
C ASP A 222 -10.96 -0.52 -7.93
N ARG A 223 -11.76 0.53 -7.74
CA ARG A 223 -11.24 1.84 -7.35
C ARG A 223 -10.61 1.83 -5.96
N MET A 224 -11.25 1.20 -4.97
CA MET A 224 -10.66 1.01 -3.63
C MET A 224 -9.31 0.30 -3.73
N MET A 225 -9.21 -0.71 -4.59
CA MET A 225 -8.00 -1.49 -4.75
C MET A 225 -6.86 -0.67 -5.37
N ARG A 226 -7.14 0.12 -6.40
CA ARG A 226 -6.18 1.05 -6.98
C ARG A 226 -5.70 2.08 -5.97
N GLU A 227 -6.61 2.72 -5.25
CA GLU A 227 -6.26 3.73 -4.25
C GLU A 227 -5.36 3.15 -3.14
N LEU A 228 -5.65 1.94 -2.64
CA LEU A 228 -4.81 1.26 -1.66
C LEU A 228 -3.45 0.86 -2.25
N THR A 229 -3.42 0.32 -3.47
CA THR A 229 -2.18 -0.09 -4.16
C THR A 229 -1.26 1.11 -4.37
N ARG A 230 -1.79 2.26 -4.78
CA ARG A 230 -1.02 3.50 -5.01
C ARG A 230 -0.41 4.06 -3.74
N GLU A 231 -1.13 4.02 -2.62
CA GLU A 231 -0.60 4.47 -1.32
C GLU A 231 0.46 3.52 -0.79
N TYR A 232 0.27 2.21 -0.93
CA TYR A 232 1.27 1.21 -0.56
C TYR A 232 2.52 1.28 -1.43
N ALA A 233 2.38 1.40 -2.75
CA ALA A 233 3.48 1.65 -3.67
C ALA A 233 4.23 2.95 -3.34
N GLY A 234 3.49 4.01 -2.98
CA GLY A 234 4.07 5.29 -2.53
C GLY A 234 4.88 5.15 -1.23
N LEU A 235 4.38 4.37 -0.26
CA LEU A 235 5.10 4.04 0.97
C LEU A 235 6.40 3.30 0.66
N LEU A 236 6.35 2.27 -0.16
CA LEU A 236 7.54 1.50 -0.55
C LEU A 236 8.55 2.35 -1.33
N SER A 237 8.08 3.23 -2.21
CA SER A 237 8.93 4.20 -2.92
C SER A 237 9.64 5.15 -1.95
N SER A 238 8.95 5.57 -0.88
CA SER A 238 9.56 6.43 0.15
C SER A 238 10.67 5.74 0.93
N LEU A 239 10.72 4.41 0.98
CA LEU A 239 11.82 3.64 1.59
C LEU A 239 13.12 3.68 0.79
N VAL A 240 13.12 4.23 -0.42
CA VAL A 240 14.33 4.33 -1.26
C VAL A 240 14.65 5.77 -1.66
N ALA A 241 13.78 6.73 -1.31
CA ALA A 241 13.98 8.14 -1.55
C ALA A 241 15.07 8.74 -0.64
N LYS A 242 16.25 9.08 -1.17
CA LYS A 242 17.40 9.55 -0.36
C LYS A 242 17.04 10.62 0.69
N PRO A 243 17.52 10.49 1.96
CA PRO A 243 18.50 9.50 2.44
C PRO A 243 17.93 8.08 2.72
N ALA A 244 16.69 7.78 2.33
CA ALA A 244 15.92 6.62 2.78
C ALA A 244 16.41 5.22 2.40
N SER A 245 17.49 5.01 1.62
CA SER A 245 18.02 3.64 1.36
C SER A 245 18.29 2.85 2.65
N PHE A 246 18.53 3.57 3.73
CA PHE A 246 18.69 3.08 5.10
C PHE A 246 17.45 2.42 5.71
N TYR A 247 16.23 2.88 5.38
CA TYR A 247 15.00 2.27 5.89
C TYR A 247 14.71 0.95 5.18
N LEU A 248 15.06 0.84 3.89
CA LEU A 248 15.00 -0.44 3.19
C LEU A 248 15.93 -1.47 3.85
N ASP A 249 17.16 -1.09 4.23
CA ASP A 249 18.08 -2.01 4.93
C ASP A 249 17.51 -2.50 6.27
N ALA A 250 16.83 -1.61 7.02
CA ALA A 250 16.14 -2.00 8.24
C ALA A 250 15.04 -3.01 7.97
N VAL A 251 14.17 -2.75 6.99
CA VAL A 251 13.11 -3.69 6.60
C VAL A 251 13.65 -5.05 6.19
N LEU A 252 14.73 -5.07 5.42
CA LEU A 252 15.37 -6.31 4.98
C LEU A 252 16.03 -7.09 6.11
N ALA A 253 16.36 -6.44 7.24
CA ALA A 253 16.96 -7.07 8.41
C ALA A 253 15.94 -7.62 9.42
N GLU A 254 14.70 -7.12 9.43
CA GLU A 254 13.70 -7.39 10.48
C GLU A 254 13.00 -8.75 10.36
N GLY A 255 12.95 -9.34 9.17
CA GLY A 255 12.36 -10.66 8.97
C GLY A 255 12.31 -11.12 7.52
N ALA A 256 12.37 -12.44 7.31
CA ALA A 256 12.36 -13.05 5.98
C ALA A 256 11.06 -12.74 5.21
N ASP A 257 9.90 -12.82 5.88
CA ASP A 257 8.60 -12.58 5.25
C ASP A 257 8.45 -11.13 4.75
N ALA A 258 8.89 -10.16 5.57
CA ALA A 258 8.84 -8.75 5.20
C ALA A 258 9.80 -8.42 4.06
N ALA A 259 11.02 -8.98 4.11
CA ALA A 259 12.00 -8.85 3.04
C ALA A 259 11.48 -9.46 1.72
N GLN A 260 10.87 -10.64 1.79
CA GLN A 260 10.29 -11.32 0.64
C GLN A 260 9.10 -10.52 0.07
N ALA A 261 8.20 -10.03 0.92
CA ALA A 261 7.05 -9.22 0.52
C ALA A 261 7.49 -7.95 -0.24
N VAL A 262 8.52 -7.26 0.24
CA VAL A 262 9.07 -6.06 -0.43
C VAL A 262 9.80 -6.40 -1.72
N ALA A 263 10.52 -7.52 -1.75
CA ALA A 263 11.26 -7.94 -2.94
C ALA A 263 10.31 -8.37 -4.09
N LEU A 264 9.22 -9.07 -3.77
CA LEU A 264 8.26 -9.59 -4.76
C LEU A 264 7.25 -8.54 -5.21
N PHE A 265 6.92 -7.56 -4.36
CA PHE A 265 5.84 -6.62 -4.67
C PHE A 265 6.06 -5.81 -5.97
N PRO A 266 7.26 -5.29 -6.29
CA PRO A 266 7.46 -4.57 -7.56
C PRO A 266 7.16 -5.41 -8.79
N ALA A 267 7.49 -6.71 -8.77
CA ALA A 267 7.18 -7.62 -9.88
C ALA A 267 5.67 -7.75 -10.08
N ALA A 268 4.92 -7.99 -8.99
CA ALA A 268 3.46 -8.04 -9.08
C ALA A 268 2.85 -6.70 -9.51
N CYS A 269 3.33 -5.60 -8.93
CA CYS A 269 2.78 -4.26 -9.15
C CYS A 269 2.95 -3.78 -10.59
N LEU A 270 4.06 -4.12 -11.26
CA LEU A 270 4.26 -3.81 -12.68
C LEU A 270 3.24 -4.48 -13.60
N CYS A 271 2.66 -5.62 -13.17
CA CYS A 271 1.66 -6.37 -13.90
C CYS A 271 0.21 -5.99 -13.55
N PHE A 272 -0.01 -5.16 -12.52
CA PHE A 272 -1.34 -4.65 -12.24
C PHE A 272 -1.75 -3.63 -13.33
N PRO A 273 -3.02 -3.60 -13.76
CA PRO A 273 -3.50 -2.64 -14.75
C PRO A 273 -3.65 -1.23 -14.14
N ASP A 274 -2.70 -0.75 -13.33
CA ASP A 274 -2.70 0.55 -12.67
C ASP A 274 -1.35 1.28 -12.83
N GLY A 275 -1.23 2.07 -13.90
CA GLY A 275 0.04 2.69 -14.27
C GLY A 275 0.64 3.64 -13.23
N GLU A 276 -0.19 4.24 -12.36
CA GLU A 276 0.30 5.12 -11.31
C GLU A 276 1.05 4.33 -10.22
N SER A 277 0.51 3.19 -9.78
CA SER A 277 1.19 2.32 -8.82
C SER A 277 2.46 1.70 -9.41
N SER A 278 2.41 1.23 -10.66
CA SER A 278 3.56 0.71 -11.40
C SER A 278 4.71 1.72 -11.47
N HIS A 279 4.41 2.98 -11.80
CA HIS A 279 5.42 4.03 -11.83
C HIS A 279 6.06 4.26 -10.45
N ARG A 280 5.24 4.30 -9.38
CA ARG A 280 5.73 4.54 -8.01
C ARG A 280 6.72 3.46 -7.54
N VAL A 281 6.56 2.20 -7.96
CA VAL A 281 7.47 1.11 -7.56
C VAL A 281 8.77 1.02 -8.37
N CYS A 282 8.90 1.73 -9.49
CA CYS A 282 10.10 1.64 -10.34
C CYS A 282 11.39 1.98 -9.59
N ALA A 283 11.37 2.98 -8.70
CA ALA A 283 12.54 3.34 -7.89
C ALA A 283 12.97 2.19 -6.95
N LEU A 284 12.01 1.54 -6.30
CA LEU A 284 12.28 0.36 -5.46
C LEU A 284 12.81 -0.80 -6.30
N ALA A 285 12.23 -1.06 -7.47
CA ALA A 285 12.69 -2.10 -8.38
C ALA A 285 14.16 -1.91 -8.76
N LEU A 286 14.56 -0.70 -9.17
CA LEU A 286 15.95 -0.39 -9.52
C LEU A 286 16.91 -0.55 -8.34
N GLU A 287 16.46 -0.18 -7.15
CA GLU A 287 17.24 -0.29 -5.93
C GLU A 287 17.42 -1.76 -5.49
N LEU A 288 16.43 -2.62 -5.73
CA LEU A 288 16.56 -4.08 -5.57
C LEU A 288 17.52 -4.68 -6.60
N VAL A 289 17.52 -4.19 -7.85
CA VAL A 289 18.50 -4.61 -8.87
C VAL A 289 19.93 -4.27 -8.45
N ALA A 290 20.14 -3.09 -7.85
CA ALA A 290 21.44 -2.70 -7.32
C ALA A 290 21.90 -3.63 -6.18
N ARG A 291 21.01 -3.98 -5.25
CA ARG A 291 21.31 -4.92 -4.15
C ARG A 291 21.60 -6.34 -4.64
N ALA A 292 20.81 -6.83 -5.60
CA ALA A 292 20.99 -8.16 -6.16
C ALA A 292 22.37 -8.37 -6.80
N ALA A 293 23.10 -7.31 -7.16
CA ALA A 293 24.45 -7.45 -7.68
C ALA A 293 25.45 -7.97 -6.63
N GLY A 294 25.20 -7.73 -5.34
CA GLY A 294 26.06 -8.14 -4.22
C GLY A 294 25.43 -9.17 -3.28
N ASP A 295 24.17 -9.54 -3.47
CA ASP A 295 23.44 -10.43 -2.56
C ASP A 295 22.62 -11.47 -3.33
N SER A 296 23.04 -12.73 -3.22
CA SER A 296 22.44 -13.86 -3.92
C SER A 296 21.01 -14.16 -3.50
N ARG A 297 20.55 -13.68 -2.34
CA ARG A 297 19.17 -13.86 -1.87
C ARG A 297 18.15 -13.24 -2.83
N PHE A 298 18.54 -12.19 -3.55
CA PHE A 298 17.67 -11.50 -4.50
C PHE A 298 17.79 -12.01 -5.94
N HIS A 299 18.73 -12.92 -6.24
CA HIS A 299 18.99 -13.37 -7.62
C HIS A 299 17.75 -13.99 -8.29
N GLN A 300 17.00 -14.83 -7.57
CA GLN A 300 15.80 -15.46 -8.13
C GLN A 300 14.69 -14.42 -8.34
N VAL A 301 14.40 -13.63 -7.30
CA VAL A 301 13.30 -12.63 -7.35
C VAL A 301 13.57 -11.56 -8.42
N VAL A 302 14.79 -11.03 -8.48
CA VAL A 302 15.13 -9.96 -9.41
C VAL A 302 15.41 -10.50 -10.81
N GLY A 303 16.20 -11.58 -10.90
CA GLY A 303 16.61 -12.16 -12.18
C GLY A 303 15.49 -12.90 -12.90
N ALA A 304 14.55 -13.53 -12.17
CA ALA A 304 13.42 -14.22 -12.79
C ALA A 304 12.13 -13.42 -12.69
N ASP A 305 11.63 -13.17 -11.48
CA ASP A 305 10.26 -12.69 -11.29
C ASP A 305 10.10 -11.24 -11.74
N LEU A 306 10.98 -10.34 -11.29
CA LEU A 306 10.96 -8.93 -11.66
C LEU A 306 11.29 -8.74 -13.15
N LEU A 307 12.24 -9.49 -13.71
CA LEU A 307 12.56 -9.41 -15.13
C LEU A 307 11.39 -9.84 -16.01
N ARG A 308 10.76 -10.98 -15.67
CA ARG A 308 9.57 -11.48 -16.37
C ARG A 308 8.45 -10.45 -16.31
N ALA A 309 8.16 -9.93 -15.12
CA ALA A 309 7.14 -8.92 -14.92
C ALA A 309 7.43 -7.64 -15.70
N ALA A 310 8.68 -7.15 -15.70
CA ALA A 310 9.05 -5.96 -16.44
C ALA A 310 8.88 -6.13 -17.95
N VAL A 311 9.23 -7.29 -18.51
CA VAL A 311 8.99 -7.60 -19.93
C VAL A 311 7.49 -7.65 -20.25
N GLN A 312 6.69 -8.30 -19.40
CA GLN A 312 5.22 -8.34 -19.55
C GLN A 312 4.58 -6.96 -19.42
N ALA A 313 5.10 -6.13 -18.52
CA ALA A 313 4.62 -4.78 -18.26
C ALA A 313 4.78 -3.84 -19.45
N LEU A 314 5.71 -4.13 -20.38
CA LEU A 314 5.84 -3.39 -21.65
C LEU A 314 4.63 -3.59 -22.58
N ALA A 315 3.87 -4.68 -22.42
CA ALA A 315 2.66 -4.94 -23.19
C ALA A 315 1.40 -4.27 -22.60
N LEU A 316 1.49 -3.73 -21.37
CA LEU A 316 0.35 -3.11 -20.71
C LEU A 316 0.22 -1.63 -21.10
N GLU A 317 -0.90 -1.26 -21.70
CA GLU A 317 -1.19 0.12 -22.12
C GLU A 317 -1.17 1.11 -20.94
N THR A 318 -1.56 0.66 -19.75
CA THR A 318 -1.54 1.46 -18.52
C THR A 318 -0.13 1.93 -18.16
N ASN A 319 0.91 1.26 -18.66
CA ASN A 319 2.30 1.60 -18.37
C ASN A 319 2.94 2.52 -19.42
N ALA A 320 2.19 2.96 -20.43
CA ALA A 320 2.72 3.74 -21.54
C ALA A 320 3.49 5.01 -21.13
N ASN A 321 3.03 5.69 -20.07
CA ASN A 321 3.64 6.92 -19.57
C ASN A 321 4.98 6.73 -18.85
N HIS A 322 5.34 5.50 -18.46
CA HIS A 322 6.58 5.19 -17.73
C HIS A 322 7.32 3.97 -18.31
N PHE A 323 7.12 3.68 -19.60
CA PHE A 323 7.84 2.61 -20.29
C PHE A 323 9.35 2.79 -20.27
N THR A 324 9.85 4.03 -20.21
CA THR A 324 11.29 4.29 -20.13
C THR A 324 11.87 3.71 -18.85
N GLU A 325 11.21 3.89 -17.72
CA GLU A 325 11.60 3.35 -16.42
C GLU A 325 11.56 1.82 -16.40
N VAL A 326 10.53 1.22 -17.00
CA VAL A 326 10.44 -0.25 -17.15
C VAL A 326 11.60 -0.79 -18.01
N LEU A 327 11.93 -0.12 -19.12
CA LEU A 327 13.09 -0.47 -19.94
C LEU A 327 14.41 -0.30 -19.17
N THR A 328 14.54 0.74 -18.35
CA THR A 328 15.70 0.94 -17.49
C THR A 328 15.85 -0.21 -16.49
N ILE A 329 14.75 -0.74 -15.92
CA ILE A 329 14.78 -1.93 -15.05
C ILE A 329 15.32 -3.15 -15.81
N ILE A 330 14.75 -3.47 -16.98
CA ILE A 330 15.18 -4.59 -17.83
C ILE A 330 16.67 -4.43 -18.17
N GLN A 331 17.06 -3.26 -18.68
CA GLN A 331 18.43 -2.96 -19.04
C GLN A 331 19.38 -3.17 -17.85
N ARG A 332 19.03 -2.66 -16.66
CA ARG A 332 19.87 -2.81 -15.47
C ARG A 332 20.05 -4.27 -15.11
N ILE A 333 18.97 -5.06 -15.07
CA ILE A 333 19.04 -6.51 -14.79
C ILE A 333 19.95 -7.22 -15.80
N LEU A 334 19.81 -6.92 -17.10
CA LEU A 334 20.60 -7.59 -18.13
C LEU A 334 22.08 -7.18 -18.11
N VAL A 335 22.39 -5.96 -17.72
CA VAL A 335 23.78 -5.48 -17.63
C VAL A 335 24.45 -5.97 -16.34
N THR A 336 23.75 -5.94 -15.20
CA THR A 336 24.34 -6.24 -13.90
C THR A 336 24.22 -7.70 -13.48
N LEU A 337 23.07 -8.34 -13.73
CA LEU A 337 22.78 -9.69 -13.22
C LEU A 337 22.93 -10.77 -14.26
N ALA A 338 22.51 -10.58 -15.51
CA ALA A 338 22.57 -11.66 -16.51
C ALA A 338 23.96 -12.29 -16.72
N PRO A 339 25.10 -11.57 -16.60
CA PRO A 339 26.42 -12.19 -16.69
C PRO A 339 26.74 -13.18 -15.57
N GLN A 340 26.11 -13.02 -14.40
CA GLN A 340 26.43 -13.76 -13.16
C GLN A 340 25.27 -14.63 -12.64
N VAL A 341 24.04 -14.36 -13.07
CA VAL A 341 22.81 -15.04 -12.61
C VAL A 341 22.15 -15.79 -13.78
N PRO A 342 22.19 -17.14 -13.78
CA PRO A 342 21.54 -17.94 -14.82
C PRO A 342 20.04 -17.68 -15.00
N ALA A 343 19.35 -17.38 -13.89
CA ALA A 343 17.90 -17.11 -13.89
C ALA A 343 17.50 -15.93 -14.80
N ALA A 344 18.32 -14.89 -14.88
CA ALA A 344 18.08 -13.75 -15.76
C ALA A 344 18.16 -14.12 -17.24
N ARG A 345 19.16 -14.92 -17.62
CA ARG A 345 19.30 -15.41 -19.01
C ARG A 345 18.17 -16.36 -19.37
N GLN A 346 17.86 -17.32 -18.50
CA GLN A 346 16.76 -18.26 -18.71
C GLN A 346 15.41 -17.55 -18.89
N THR A 347 15.18 -16.49 -18.12
CA THR A 347 13.95 -15.69 -18.22
C THR A 347 13.88 -14.94 -19.55
N MET A 348 14.96 -14.33 -20.03
CA MET A 348 14.96 -13.74 -21.37
C MET A 348 14.71 -14.78 -22.48
N LEU A 349 15.29 -15.98 -22.34
CA LEU A 349 15.11 -17.05 -23.32
C LEU A 349 13.68 -17.58 -23.41
N SER A 350 12.81 -17.31 -22.42
CA SER A 350 11.38 -17.60 -22.55
C SER A 350 10.64 -16.61 -23.45
N PHE A 351 11.24 -15.45 -23.77
CA PHE A 351 10.64 -14.41 -24.60
C PHE A 351 11.30 -14.26 -25.98
N ILE A 352 12.61 -14.53 -26.07
CA ILE A 352 13.39 -14.34 -27.30
C ILE A 352 14.32 -15.54 -27.57
N PRO A 353 14.65 -15.81 -28.84
CA PRO A 353 15.56 -16.90 -29.19
C PRO A 353 17.01 -16.61 -28.74
N GLN A 354 17.82 -17.67 -28.66
CA GLN A 354 19.21 -17.61 -28.18
C GLN A 354 20.07 -16.63 -28.97
N GLU A 355 19.87 -16.54 -30.28
CA GLU A 355 20.61 -15.64 -31.18
C GLU A 355 20.28 -14.17 -30.88
N ALA A 356 19.01 -13.87 -30.58
CA ALA A 356 18.58 -12.52 -30.23
C ALA A 356 19.16 -12.09 -28.89
N LEU A 357 19.16 -12.98 -27.89
CA LEU A 357 19.78 -12.70 -26.59
C LEU A 357 21.29 -12.47 -26.73
N ALA A 358 21.99 -13.28 -27.53
CA ALA A 358 23.43 -13.10 -27.77
C ALA A 358 23.73 -11.75 -28.45
N ALA A 359 22.90 -11.32 -29.41
CA ALA A 359 23.03 -10.01 -30.05
C ALA A 359 22.79 -8.84 -29.07
N LEU A 360 21.84 -9.01 -28.15
CA LEU A 360 21.54 -8.02 -27.10
C LEU A 360 22.70 -7.90 -26.10
N GLU A 361 23.23 -9.02 -25.63
CA GLU A 361 24.40 -9.07 -24.73
C GLU A 361 25.65 -8.44 -25.38
N GLU A 362 25.88 -8.70 -26.67
CA GLU A 362 26.97 -8.09 -27.44
C GLU A 362 26.78 -6.57 -27.58
N THR A 363 25.55 -6.11 -27.81
CA THR A 363 25.22 -4.69 -27.85
C THR A 363 25.55 -3.99 -26.53
N PHE A 364 25.29 -4.64 -25.40
CA PHE A 364 25.59 -4.08 -24.07
C PHE A 364 27.08 -4.08 -23.72
N ARG A 365 27.87 -5.02 -24.26
CA ARG A 365 29.33 -5.10 -24.07
C ARG A 365 30.12 -4.02 -24.81
N ARG A 366 29.64 -3.53 -25.94
CA ARG A 366 30.38 -2.55 -26.77
C ARG A 366 30.52 -1.19 -26.07
N LYS A 367 31.74 -0.65 -26.02
CA LYS A 367 32.06 0.70 -25.47
C LYS A 367 31.29 1.86 -26.13
N GLY A 368 30.70 1.65 -27.33
CA GLY A 368 29.80 2.58 -28.02
C GLY A 368 28.30 2.20 -28.01
N GLY A 369 27.95 1.00 -27.55
CA GLY A 369 26.56 0.61 -27.20
C GLY A 369 26.14 1.15 -25.82
N GLY A 370 26.90 2.13 -25.30
CA GLY A 370 26.79 2.69 -23.96
C GLY A 370 25.68 3.73 -23.80
N SER A 371 25.14 4.29 -24.89
CA SER A 371 24.02 5.23 -24.76
C SER A 371 22.77 4.47 -24.36
N GLU A 372 22.08 4.95 -23.32
CA GLU A 372 20.81 4.41 -22.85
C GLU A 372 19.78 4.29 -23.98
N LYS A 373 19.78 5.27 -24.90
CA LYS A 373 18.94 5.27 -26.10
C LYS A 373 19.20 4.06 -27.01
N THR A 374 20.46 3.71 -27.24
CA THR A 374 20.84 2.56 -28.08
C THR A 374 20.40 1.25 -27.44
N ARG A 375 20.53 1.12 -26.12
CA ARG A 375 20.14 -0.08 -25.36
C ARG A 375 18.63 -0.25 -25.34
N ASN A 376 17.90 0.83 -25.10
CA ASN A 376 16.43 0.83 -25.14
C ASN A 376 15.91 0.48 -26.53
N ALA A 377 16.55 0.97 -27.60
CA ALA A 377 16.20 0.60 -28.96
C ALA A 377 16.45 -0.90 -29.26
N ALA A 378 17.52 -1.47 -28.69
CA ALA A 378 17.83 -2.88 -28.85
C ALA A 378 16.88 -3.80 -28.07
N ILE A 379 16.38 -3.38 -26.91
CA ILE A 379 15.36 -4.14 -26.15
C ILE A 379 13.99 -4.09 -26.82
N LYS A 380 13.64 -2.95 -27.45
CA LYS A 380 12.37 -2.77 -28.16
C LYS A 380 12.28 -3.57 -29.46
N LYS A 381 13.42 -3.87 -30.07
CA LYS A 381 13.53 -4.65 -31.30
C LYS A 381 13.54 -6.13 -30.95
#